data_AF-A0A9P8DYA8-F1
#
_entry.id   AF-A0A9P8DYA8-F1
#
_cell.length_a   1.000
_cell.length_b   1.000
_cell.length_c   1.000
_cell.angle_alpha   90.00
_cell.angle_beta   90.00
_cell.angle_gamma   90.00
#
_symmetry.space_group_name_H-M   'P 1'
#
loop_
_entity.id
_entity.type
_entity.pdbx_description
1 polymer ?
#
loop_
_entity_poly.entity_id
_entity_poly.type
_entity_poly.pdbx_seq_one_letter_code
_entity_poly.pdbx_strand_id
1 'polypeptide(L)'
;MVQKLDRTKEEGNNYFKSGKYEQAVETYTSALEIDPQNRGTNSKILQNRALCYTKLKEWQKAIEDCERALKLDPSYTKARKTKAKALGESGNWEEAVKELKAIAESNPEEPGIAKEVRNAELELKKSKRKDYYKILGVEKDADDNQIKKAYRKLAIIHHPDKNQGDEAAADRFKDIGEAYETLSDSQKRARYDSGEDLIDPSEQFGGGGFGGGMGAQIDPEVLFQMFGGQMGGGGFGGGGFGGGMGGGARRGGGGFPGGFHFG
;
A
#
# COMPACT_ATOMS: atom_id res chain seq x y z
N MET A 1 41.16 -25.78 -14.79
CA MET A 1 39.79 -25.30 -15.08
C MET A 1 39.16 -24.67 -13.84
N VAL A 2 39.01 -25.42 -12.74
CA VAL A 2 38.45 -24.93 -11.45
C VAL A 2 39.13 -23.66 -10.91
N GLN A 3 40.46 -23.63 -10.84
CA GLN A 3 41.19 -22.44 -10.34
C GLN A 3 40.95 -21.18 -11.20
N LYS A 4 40.74 -21.34 -12.51
CA LYS A 4 40.44 -20.22 -13.41
C LYS A 4 39.01 -19.72 -13.17
N LEU A 5 38.05 -20.63 -13.04
CA LEU A 5 36.65 -20.32 -12.73
C LEU A 5 36.53 -19.54 -11.43
N ASP A 6 37.16 -20.02 -10.36
CA ASP A 6 37.11 -19.36 -9.06
C ASP A 6 37.72 -17.96 -9.09
N ARG A 7 38.86 -17.80 -9.76
CA ARG A 7 39.48 -16.48 -9.93
C ARG A 7 38.56 -15.51 -10.68
N THR A 8 37.98 -15.92 -11.81
CA THR A 8 37.08 -15.06 -12.60
C THR A 8 35.81 -14.72 -11.83
N LYS A 9 35.24 -15.69 -11.09
CA LYS A 9 34.11 -15.42 -10.18
C LYS A 9 34.47 -14.39 -9.11
N GLU A 10 35.63 -14.49 -8.46
CA GLU A 10 36.06 -13.52 -7.46
C GLU A 10 36.34 -12.13 -8.06
N GLU A 11 36.84 -12.06 -9.28
CA GLU A 11 36.98 -10.81 -10.01
C GLU A 11 35.62 -10.14 -10.26
N GLY A 12 34.62 -10.91 -10.69
CA GLY A 12 33.23 -10.44 -10.81
C GLY A 12 32.66 -9.96 -9.48
N ASN A 13 32.94 -10.67 -8.38
CA ASN A 13 32.54 -10.25 -7.03
C ASN A 13 33.17 -8.90 -6.65
N ASN A 14 34.43 -8.66 -7.03
CA ASN A 14 35.13 -7.40 -6.75
C ASN A 14 34.56 -6.23 -7.55
N TYR A 15 34.22 -6.45 -8.83
CA TYR A 15 33.51 -5.45 -9.63
C TYR A 15 32.15 -5.11 -9.03
N PHE A 16 31.39 -6.12 -8.61
CA PHE A 16 30.09 -5.92 -7.95
C PHE A 16 30.22 -5.09 -6.66
N LYS A 17 31.18 -5.44 -5.78
CA LYS A 17 31.45 -4.68 -4.55
C LYS A 17 31.88 -3.23 -4.83
N SER A 18 32.54 -3.00 -5.97
CA SER A 18 32.98 -1.67 -6.41
C SER A 18 31.88 -0.88 -7.14
N GLY A 19 30.67 -1.42 -7.25
CA GLY A 19 29.55 -0.77 -7.96
C GLY A 19 29.67 -0.79 -9.49
N LYS A 20 30.65 -1.52 -10.04
CA LYS A 20 30.91 -1.64 -11.49
C LYS A 20 30.10 -2.81 -12.05
N TYR A 21 28.78 -2.63 -12.12
CA TYR A 21 27.85 -3.74 -12.38
C TYR A 21 27.96 -4.29 -13.80
N GLU A 22 28.19 -3.47 -14.80
CA GLU A 22 28.39 -3.89 -16.20
C GLU A 22 29.64 -4.76 -16.34
N GLN A 23 30.76 -4.32 -15.74
CA GLN A 23 32.01 -5.10 -15.73
C GLN A 23 31.85 -6.42 -14.95
N ALA A 24 31.07 -6.41 -13.87
CA ALA A 24 30.72 -7.63 -13.14
C ALA A 24 29.90 -8.59 -14.02
N VAL A 25 28.92 -8.09 -14.78
CA VAL A 25 28.12 -8.89 -15.72
C VAL A 25 29.00 -9.54 -16.78
N GLU A 26 29.89 -8.78 -17.41
CA GLU A 26 30.84 -9.30 -18.40
C GLU A 26 31.72 -10.41 -17.78
N THR A 27 32.28 -10.15 -16.60
CA THR A 27 33.16 -11.09 -15.91
C THR A 27 32.43 -12.38 -15.51
N TYR A 28 31.21 -12.29 -14.97
CA TYR A 28 30.40 -13.47 -14.65
C TYR A 28 29.98 -14.23 -15.91
N THR A 29 29.75 -13.54 -17.03
CA THR A 29 29.46 -14.17 -18.32
C THR A 29 30.64 -15.03 -18.78
N SER A 30 31.86 -14.47 -18.76
CA SER A 30 33.07 -15.24 -19.05
C SER A 30 33.28 -16.39 -18.05
N ALA A 31 32.92 -16.22 -16.76
CA ALA A 31 33.03 -17.28 -15.78
C ALA A 31 32.16 -18.49 -16.12
N LEU A 32 30.92 -18.27 -16.59
CA LEU A 32 29.98 -19.34 -16.99
C LEU A 32 30.47 -20.17 -18.19
N GLU A 33 31.38 -19.62 -19.00
CA GLU A 33 31.95 -20.30 -20.16
C GLU A 33 33.15 -21.20 -19.81
N ILE A 34 33.80 -20.99 -18.65
CA ILE A 34 35.02 -21.72 -18.27
C ILE A 34 34.74 -23.18 -17.96
N ASP A 35 33.64 -23.46 -17.27
CA ASP A 35 33.21 -24.81 -16.88
C ASP A 35 31.68 -24.90 -16.86
N PRO A 36 31.03 -25.10 -18.02
CA PRO A 36 29.58 -25.12 -18.13
C PRO A 36 28.88 -26.24 -17.34
N GLN A 37 29.61 -27.32 -17.02
CA GLN A 37 29.07 -28.49 -16.32
C GLN A 37 29.07 -28.32 -14.79
N ASN A 38 29.71 -27.27 -14.27
CA ASN A 38 29.79 -27.00 -12.83
C ASN A 38 28.48 -26.39 -12.28
N ARG A 39 27.45 -27.23 -12.16
CA ARG A 39 26.10 -26.81 -11.76
C ARG A 39 26.08 -25.97 -10.49
N GLY A 40 26.81 -26.39 -9.45
CA GLY A 40 26.80 -25.74 -8.14
C GLY A 40 27.54 -24.40 -8.08
N THR A 41 28.56 -24.18 -8.93
CA THR A 41 29.23 -22.87 -9.03
C THR A 41 28.47 -21.97 -9.99
N ASN A 42 27.95 -22.52 -11.09
CA ASN A 42 27.23 -21.77 -12.10
C ASN A 42 25.88 -21.24 -11.57
N SER A 43 25.18 -21.97 -10.69
CA SER A 43 23.98 -21.44 -10.02
C SER A 43 24.28 -20.18 -9.21
N LYS A 44 25.41 -20.16 -8.48
CA LYS A 44 25.87 -19.00 -7.71
C LYS A 44 26.29 -17.83 -8.60
N ILE A 45 27.03 -18.11 -9.68
CA ILE A 45 27.45 -17.09 -10.64
C ILE A 45 26.24 -16.45 -11.33
N LEU A 46 25.27 -17.24 -11.76
CA LEU A 46 24.02 -16.76 -12.35
C LEU A 46 23.25 -15.85 -11.37
N GLN A 47 23.13 -16.26 -10.10
CA GLN A 47 22.49 -15.41 -9.09
C GLN A 47 23.25 -14.11 -8.83
N ASN A 48 24.59 -14.13 -8.82
CA ASN A 48 25.39 -12.91 -8.69
C ASN A 48 25.25 -11.99 -9.91
N ARG A 49 25.17 -12.55 -11.12
CA ARG A 49 24.91 -11.78 -12.34
C ARG A 49 23.50 -11.21 -12.36
N ALA A 50 22.51 -11.96 -11.89
CA ALA A 50 21.15 -11.46 -11.69
C ALA A 50 21.10 -10.26 -10.72
N LEU A 51 21.86 -10.29 -9.62
CA LEU A 51 21.99 -9.14 -8.73
C LEU A 51 22.55 -7.91 -9.44
N CYS A 52 23.50 -8.08 -10.37
CA CYS A 52 24.02 -6.97 -11.18
C CYS A 52 22.93 -6.42 -12.10
N TYR A 53 22.18 -7.29 -12.78
CA TYR A 53 21.06 -6.87 -13.62
C TYR A 53 19.96 -6.15 -12.82
N THR A 54 19.66 -6.57 -11.59
CA THR A 54 18.78 -5.84 -10.67
C THR A 54 19.33 -4.44 -10.37
N LYS A 55 20.65 -4.28 -10.15
CA LYS A 55 21.25 -2.96 -9.93
C LYS A 55 21.20 -2.06 -11.18
N LEU A 56 21.24 -2.67 -12.36
CA LEU A 56 21.11 -2.00 -13.66
C LEU A 56 19.65 -1.79 -14.10
N LYS A 57 18.67 -2.20 -13.29
CA LYS A 57 17.25 -2.18 -13.64
C LYS A 57 16.87 -3.01 -14.87
N GLU A 58 17.71 -3.99 -15.22
CA GLU A 58 17.46 -4.96 -16.29
C GLU A 58 16.70 -6.18 -15.73
N TRP A 59 15.47 -5.95 -15.26
CA TRP A 59 14.70 -6.92 -14.48
C TRP A 59 14.49 -8.27 -15.18
N GLN A 60 14.19 -8.23 -16.47
CA GLN A 60 13.92 -9.43 -17.25
C GLN A 60 15.15 -10.35 -17.32
N LYS A 61 16.35 -9.79 -17.55
CA LYS A 61 17.60 -10.57 -17.55
C LYS A 61 17.92 -11.12 -16.15
N ALA A 62 17.61 -10.37 -15.09
CA ALA A 62 17.77 -10.85 -13.72
C ALA A 62 16.87 -12.06 -13.43
N ILE A 63 15.62 -12.03 -13.88
CA ILE A 63 14.66 -13.13 -13.73
C ILE A 63 15.15 -14.36 -14.49
N GLU A 64 15.55 -14.21 -15.75
CA GLU A 64 16.07 -15.30 -16.58
C GLU A 64 17.30 -15.98 -15.96
N ASP A 65 18.25 -15.20 -15.43
CA ASP A 65 19.41 -15.74 -14.73
C ASP A 65 19.04 -16.47 -13.44
N CYS A 66 18.07 -15.96 -12.67
CA CYS A 66 17.57 -16.67 -11.49
C CYS A 66 16.88 -17.99 -11.86
N GLU A 67 16.08 -18.01 -12.93
CA GLU A 67 15.44 -19.25 -13.41
C GLU A 67 16.46 -20.27 -13.89
N ARG A 68 17.51 -19.83 -14.60
CA ARG A 68 18.63 -20.69 -14.97
C ARG A 68 19.36 -21.22 -13.72
N ALA A 69 19.57 -20.38 -12.71
CA ALA A 69 20.19 -20.81 -11.45
C ALA A 69 19.35 -21.88 -10.76
N LEU A 70 18.02 -21.71 -10.72
CA LEU A 70 17.08 -22.65 -10.11
C LEU A 70 16.92 -23.95 -10.92
N LYS A 71 17.11 -23.93 -12.25
CA LYS A 71 17.22 -25.15 -13.06
C LYS A 71 18.47 -25.96 -12.69
N LEU A 72 19.57 -25.28 -12.33
CA LEU A 72 20.80 -25.95 -11.90
C LEU A 72 20.71 -26.47 -10.47
N ASP A 73 20.18 -25.66 -9.55
CA ASP A 73 19.97 -25.95 -8.14
C ASP A 73 18.57 -25.44 -7.69
N PRO A 74 17.54 -26.32 -7.69
CA PRO A 74 16.18 -25.96 -7.31
C PRO A 74 16.03 -25.51 -5.85
N SER A 75 16.98 -25.88 -4.99
CA SER A 75 16.97 -25.53 -3.57
C SER A 75 17.61 -24.18 -3.27
N TYR A 76 18.08 -23.45 -4.29
CA TYR A 76 18.89 -22.25 -4.09
C TYR A 76 18.03 -21.03 -3.69
N THR A 77 17.73 -20.92 -2.40
CA THR A 77 16.87 -19.87 -1.83
C THR A 77 17.31 -18.46 -2.21
N LYS A 78 18.63 -18.17 -2.26
CA LYS A 78 19.13 -16.84 -2.66
C LYS A 78 18.72 -16.46 -4.09
N ALA A 79 18.68 -17.41 -5.01
CA ALA A 79 18.18 -17.17 -6.37
C ALA A 79 16.67 -16.93 -6.37
N ARG A 80 15.89 -17.68 -5.56
CA ARG A 80 14.44 -17.42 -5.40
C ARG A 80 14.16 -16.01 -4.86
N LYS A 81 14.87 -15.58 -3.80
CA LYS A 81 14.75 -14.23 -3.23
C LYS A 81 15.14 -13.14 -4.24
N THR A 82 16.21 -13.37 -5.01
CA THR A 82 16.65 -12.43 -6.06
C THR A 82 15.61 -12.34 -7.18
N LYS A 83 15.02 -13.46 -7.61
CA LYS A 83 13.92 -13.51 -8.58
C LYS A 83 12.71 -12.73 -8.08
N ALA A 84 12.26 -12.98 -6.85
CA ALA A 84 11.11 -12.30 -6.26
C ALA A 84 11.33 -10.78 -6.20
N LYS A 85 12.54 -10.35 -5.82
CA LYS A 85 12.90 -8.93 -5.86
C LYS A 85 12.81 -8.35 -7.27
N ALA A 86 13.39 -9.01 -8.27
CA ALA A 86 13.35 -8.55 -9.65
C ALA A 86 11.91 -8.50 -10.21
N LEU A 87 11.06 -9.46 -9.85
CA LEU A 87 9.62 -9.46 -10.18
C LEU A 87 8.91 -8.25 -9.56
N GLY A 88 9.15 -7.96 -8.29
CA GLY A 88 8.56 -6.80 -7.62
C GLY A 88 9.01 -5.48 -8.26
N GLU A 89 10.31 -5.31 -8.47
CA GLU A 89 10.86 -4.10 -9.10
C GLU A 89 10.46 -3.94 -10.57
N SER A 90 10.04 -5.02 -11.26
CA SER A 90 9.42 -4.96 -12.59
C SER A 90 7.92 -4.68 -12.58
N GLY A 91 7.31 -4.50 -11.41
CA GLY A 91 5.87 -4.25 -11.22
C GLY A 91 5.01 -5.51 -11.01
N ASN A 92 5.60 -6.71 -11.08
CA ASN A 92 4.90 -7.99 -10.90
C ASN A 92 4.88 -8.40 -9.41
N TRP A 93 4.30 -7.55 -8.57
CA TRP A 93 4.29 -7.73 -7.12
C TRP A 93 3.49 -8.97 -6.66
N GLU A 94 2.48 -9.40 -7.43
CA GLU A 94 1.72 -10.62 -7.14
C GLU A 94 2.62 -11.86 -7.12
N GLU A 95 3.38 -12.06 -8.20
CA GLU A 95 4.28 -13.22 -8.31
C GLU A 95 5.47 -13.08 -7.33
N ALA A 96 5.93 -11.85 -7.06
CA ALA A 96 6.95 -11.61 -6.04
C ALA A 96 6.50 -12.07 -4.64
N VAL A 97 5.29 -11.67 -4.21
CA VAL A 97 4.71 -12.07 -2.93
C VAL A 97 4.53 -13.59 -2.87
N LYS A 98 4.01 -14.20 -3.94
CA LYS A 98 3.82 -15.65 -4.03
C LYS A 98 5.14 -16.42 -3.86
N GLU A 99 6.20 -15.99 -4.54
CA GLU A 99 7.53 -16.61 -4.40
C GLU A 99 8.06 -16.50 -2.97
N LEU A 100 7.99 -15.31 -2.36
CA LEU A 100 8.46 -15.08 -0.98
C LEU A 100 7.64 -15.86 0.05
N LYS A 101 6.31 -15.96 -0.12
CA LYS A 101 5.45 -16.79 0.75
C LYS A 101 5.80 -18.26 0.63
N ALA A 102 6.01 -18.76 -0.58
CA ALA A 102 6.45 -20.14 -0.77
C ALA A 102 7.84 -20.40 -0.14
N ILE A 103 8.74 -19.42 -0.08
CA ILE A 103 9.98 -19.55 0.71
C ILE A 103 9.64 -19.62 2.20
N ALA A 104 8.85 -18.68 2.73
CA ALA A 104 8.48 -18.60 4.14
C ALA A 104 7.75 -19.87 4.64
N GLU A 105 6.89 -20.46 3.81
CA GLU A 105 6.19 -21.72 4.12
C GLU A 105 7.15 -22.90 4.18
N SER A 106 8.13 -22.96 3.26
CA SER A 106 9.12 -24.04 3.21
C SER A 106 10.23 -23.93 4.26
N ASN A 107 10.60 -22.68 4.62
CA ASN A 107 11.64 -22.37 5.59
C ASN A 107 11.29 -21.05 6.33
N PRO A 108 10.51 -21.13 7.42
CA PRO A 108 10.15 -19.96 8.21
C PRO A 108 11.34 -19.25 8.87
N GLU A 109 12.46 -19.97 9.07
CA GLU A 109 13.68 -19.44 9.68
C GLU A 109 14.62 -18.77 8.67
N GLU A 110 14.27 -18.74 7.37
CA GLU A 110 15.06 -18.05 6.34
C GLU A 110 15.30 -16.59 6.75
N PRO A 111 16.57 -16.15 6.88
CA PRO A 111 16.87 -14.83 7.40
C PRO A 111 16.16 -13.71 6.63
N GLY A 112 15.38 -12.91 7.37
CA GLY A 112 14.66 -11.76 6.84
C GLY A 112 13.40 -12.08 6.03
N ILE A 113 13.03 -13.36 5.84
CA ILE A 113 11.92 -13.72 4.93
C ILE A 113 10.59 -13.09 5.35
N ALA A 114 10.27 -13.08 6.65
CA ALA A 114 9.05 -12.47 7.17
C ALA A 114 8.97 -10.97 6.83
N LYS A 115 10.09 -10.25 6.95
CA LYS A 115 10.18 -8.84 6.59
C LYS A 115 10.05 -8.63 5.08
N GLU A 116 10.66 -9.50 4.28
CA GLU A 116 10.59 -9.42 2.82
C GLU A 116 9.17 -9.69 2.31
N VAL A 117 8.47 -10.70 2.85
CA VAL A 117 7.05 -10.97 2.55
C VAL A 117 6.21 -9.74 2.88
N ARG A 118 6.32 -9.22 4.11
CA ARG A 118 5.57 -8.03 4.54
C ARG A 118 5.83 -6.83 3.63
N ASN A 119 7.09 -6.55 3.29
CA ASN A 119 7.44 -5.46 2.39
C ASN A 119 6.84 -5.66 1.00
N ALA A 120 6.92 -6.87 0.44
CA ALA A 120 6.35 -7.17 -0.87
C ALA A 120 4.81 -7.07 -0.86
N GLU A 121 4.14 -7.46 0.22
CA GLU A 121 2.70 -7.29 0.38
C GLU A 121 2.30 -5.82 0.47
N LEU A 122 3.08 -5.00 1.16
CA LEU A 122 2.86 -3.56 1.19
C LEU A 122 3.01 -2.93 -0.20
N GLU A 123 4.05 -3.31 -0.95
CA GLU A 123 4.24 -2.83 -2.32
C GLU A 123 3.15 -3.35 -3.27
N LEU A 124 2.66 -4.57 -3.08
CA LEU A 124 1.48 -5.09 -3.80
C LEU A 124 0.21 -4.28 -3.48
N LYS A 125 0.00 -3.91 -2.21
CA LYS A 125 -1.11 -3.02 -1.83
C LYS A 125 -0.98 -1.65 -2.49
N LYS A 126 0.23 -1.08 -2.52
CA LYS A 126 0.52 0.19 -3.20
C LYS A 126 0.28 0.09 -4.71
N SER A 127 0.71 -0.98 -5.37
CA SER A 127 0.54 -1.14 -6.81
C SER A 127 -0.92 -1.28 -7.23
N LYS A 128 -1.76 -1.82 -6.35
CA LYS A 128 -3.23 -1.96 -6.53
C LYS A 128 -4.03 -0.77 -6.03
N ARG A 129 -3.37 0.21 -5.40
CA ARG A 129 -4.06 1.32 -4.76
C ARG A 129 -4.78 2.17 -5.79
N LYS A 130 -6.05 2.45 -5.53
CA LYS A 130 -6.86 3.36 -6.34
C LYS A 130 -6.30 4.78 -6.28
N ASP A 131 -6.27 5.44 -7.42
CA ASP A 131 -5.96 6.86 -7.52
C ASP A 131 -7.26 7.67 -7.40
N TYR A 132 -7.60 8.09 -6.18
CA TYR A 132 -8.88 8.76 -5.89
C TYR A 132 -9.02 10.11 -6.61
N TYR A 133 -7.91 10.81 -6.83
CA TYR A 133 -7.89 12.05 -7.60
C TYR A 133 -8.28 11.78 -9.06
N LYS A 134 -7.71 10.74 -9.67
CA LYS A 134 -8.11 10.30 -11.03
C LYS A 134 -9.55 9.81 -11.09
N ILE A 135 -10.04 9.11 -10.07
CA ILE A 135 -11.44 8.65 -10.01
C ILE A 135 -12.40 9.83 -10.04
N LEU A 136 -12.12 10.88 -9.26
CA LEU A 136 -12.93 12.11 -9.26
C LEU A 136 -12.64 13.04 -10.45
N GLY A 137 -11.56 12.80 -11.20
CA GLY A 137 -11.13 13.64 -12.31
C GLY A 137 -10.68 15.03 -11.85
N VAL A 138 -10.01 15.11 -10.70
CA VAL A 138 -9.47 16.35 -10.13
C VAL A 138 -7.97 16.22 -9.93
N GLU A 139 -7.27 17.36 -9.89
CA GLU A 139 -5.84 17.41 -9.61
C GLU A 139 -5.55 17.20 -8.12
N LYS A 140 -4.31 16.84 -7.78
CA LYS A 140 -3.90 16.57 -6.38
C LYS A 140 -3.99 17.80 -5.46
N ASP A 141 -3.85 18.99 -6.02
CA ASP A 141 -3.95 20.27 -5.32
C ASP A 141 -5.38 20.83 -5.27
N ALA A 142 -6.38 20.05 -5.73
CA ALA A 142 -7.77 20.49 -5.74
C ALA A 142 -8.26 20.87 -4.34
N ASP A 143 -9.03 21.95 -4.28
CA ASP A 143 -9.69 22.40 -3.06
C ASP A 143 -10.97 21.59 -2.75
N ASP A 144 -11.47 21.72 -1.52
CA ASP A 144 -12.63 20.97 -1.03
C ASP A 144 -13.89 21.23 -1.88
N ASN A 145 -14.04 22.43 -2.44
CA ASN A 145 -15.18 22.77 -3.28
C ASN A 145 -15.10 22.07 -4.65
N GLN A 146 -13.91 22.00 -5.23
CA GLN A 146 -13.63 21.28 -6.48
C GLN A 146 -13.90 19.79 -6.32
N ILE A 147 -13.39 19.18 -5.24
CA ILE A 147 -13.63 17.77 -4.89
C ILE A 147 -15.13 17.50 -4.73
N LYS A 148 -15.84 18.33 -3.97
CA LYS A 148 -17.28 18.21 -3.75
C LYS A 148 -18.11 18.40 -5.02
N LYS A 149 -17.72 19.34 -5.88
CA LYS A 149 -18.39 19.57 -7.17
C LYS A 149 -18.19 18.38 -8.12
N ALA A 150 -16.99 17.83 -8.18
CA ALA A 150 -16.66 16.66 -8.99
C ALA A 150 -17.47 15.43 -8.52
N TYR A 151 -17.47 15.15 -7.22
CA TYR A 151 -18.28 14.08 -6.62
C TYR A 151 -19.76 14.20 -6.99
N ARG A 152 -20.39 15.37 -6.75
CA ARG A 152 -21.82 15.57 -7.06
C ARG A 152 -22.13 15.32 -8.53
N LYS A 153 -21.28 15.79 -9.44
CA LYS A 153 -21.45 15.58 -10.88
C LYS A 153 -21.40 14.08 -11.22
N LEU A 154 -20.39 13.37 -10.73
CA LEU A 154 -20.19 11.96 -11.03
C LEU A 154 -21.26 11.06 -10.36
N ALA A 155 -21.65 11.36 -9.12
CA ALA A 155 -22.70 10.64 -8.40
C ALA A 155 -24.04 10.71 -9.13
N ILE A 156 -24.40 11.87 -9.72
CA ILE A 156 -25.65 12.01 -10.51
C ILE A 156 -25.60 11.22 -11.82
N ILE A 157 -24.42 11.08 -12.43
CA ILE A 157 -24.21 10.35 -13.68
C ILE A 157 -24.26 8.84 -13.43
N HIS A 158 -23.56 8.37 -12.40
CA HIS A 158 -23.41 6.96 -12.08
C HIS A 158 -24.43 6.44 -11.05
N HIS A 159 -25.46 7.23 -10.72
CA HIS A 159 -26.47 6.83 -9.74
C HIS A 159 -27.13 5.49 -10.12
N PRO A 160 -27.31 4.54 -9.19
CA PRO A 160 -27.91 3.23 -9.47
C PRO A 160 -29.28 3.32 -10.15
N ASP A 161 -30.15 4.22 -9.70
CA ASP A 161 -31.49 4.40 -10.28
C ASP A 161 -31.50 4.73 -11.78
N LYS A 162 -30.46 5.43 -12.26
CA LYS A 162 -30.32 5.82 -13.67
C LYS A 162 -29.57 4.78 -14.50
N ASN A 163 -28.91 3.81 -13.85
CA ASN A 163 -28.05 2.81 -14.46
C ASN A 163 -28.42 1.40 -13.94
N GLN A 164 -29.72 1.11 -13.90
CA GLN A 164 -30.22 -0.16 -13.37
C GLN A 164 -29.70 -1.35 -14.20
N GLY A 165 -29.10 -2.33 -13.52
CA GLY A 165 -28.51 -3.50 -14.17
C GLY A 165 -27.13 -3.27 -14.79
N ASP A 166 -26.56 -2.06 -14.73
CA ASP A 166 -25.18 -1.79 -15.13
C ASP A 166 -24.24 -1.95 -13.92
N GLU A 167 -23.65 -3.14 -13.81
CA GLU A 167 -22.69 -3.48 -12.76
C GLU A 167 -21.45 -2.58 -12.79
N ALA A 168 -20.99 -2.17 -13.97
CA ALA A 168 -19.84 -1.27 -14.11
C ALA A 168 -20.17 0.16 -13.66
N ALA A 169 -21.41 0.63 -13.83
CA ALA A 169 -21.86 1.90 -13.25
C ALA A 169 -21.94 1.82 -11.72
N ALA A 170 -22.42 0.70 -11.17
CA ALA A 170 -22.48 0.47 -9.73
C ALA A 170 -21.07 0.46 -9.09
N ASP A 171 -20.10 -0.22 -9.71
CA ASP A 171 -18.73 -0.23 -9.21
C ASP A 171 -18.05 1.13 -9.30
N ARG A 172 -18.26 1.86 -10.40
CA ARG A 172 -17.81 3.27 -10.50
C ARG A 172 -18.43 4.14 -9.41
N PHE A 173 -19.72 3.98 -9.12
CA PHE A 173 -20.38 4.74 -8.07
C PHE A 173 -19.79 4.47 -6.68
N LYS A 174 -19.45 3.21 -6.37
CA LYS A 174 -18.73 2.85 -5.13
C LYS A 174 -17.36 3.53 -5.07
N ASP A 175 -16.58 3.45 -6.15
CA ASP A 175 -15.25 4.07 -6.24
C ASP A 175 -15.31 5.60 -6.06
N ILE A 176 -16.31 6.25 -6.66
CA ILE A 176 -16.56 7.69 -6.51
C ILE A 176 -16.87 8.05 -5.05
N GLY A 177 -17.68 7.23 -4.37
CA GLY A 177 -18.02 7.39 -2.96
C GLY A 177 -16.80 7.29 -2.05
N GLU A 178 -16.02 6.22 -2.22
CA GLU A 178 -14.77 5.97 -1.47
C GLU A 178 -13.73 7.09 -1.68
N ALA A 179 -13.60 7.55 -2.92
CA ALA A 179 -12.72 8.67 -3.26
C ALA A 179 -13.14 9.97 -2.56
N TYR A 180 -14.43 10.29 -2.57
CA TYR A 180 -14.94 11.49 -1.90
C TYR A 180 -14.81 11.38 -0.37
N GLU A 181 -15.12 10.23 0.22
CA GLU A 181 -14.99 10.01 1.66
C GLU A 181 -13.54 10.24 2.14
N THR A 182 -12.57 9.77 1.35
CA THR A 182 -11.15 9.92 1.67
C THR A 182 -10.66 11.36 1.44
N LEU A 183 -11.01 11.97 0.30
CA LEU A 183 -10.46 13.26 -0.10
C LEU A 183 -11.17 14.47 0.54
N SER A 184 -12.41 14.31 1.01
CA SER A 184 -13.17 15.40 1.66
C SER A 184 -12.83 15.59 3.14
N ASP A 185 -12.24 14.59 3.78
CA ASP A 185 -11.75 14.69 5.16
C ASP A 185 -10.25 15.01 5.17
N SER A 186 -9.88 16.11 5.82
CA SER A 186 -8.48 16.59 5.84
C SER A 186 -7.48 15.58 6.41
N GLN A 187 -7.87 14.78 7.41
CA GLN A 187 -6.98 13.79 8.04
C GLN A 187 -6.86 12.54 7.16
N LYS A 188 -7.96 12.04 6.59
CA LYS A 188 -7.94 10.92 5.65
C LYS A 188 -7.17 11.27 4.38
N ARG A 189 -7.37 12.47 3.82
CA ARG A 189 -6.63 12.97 2.67
C ARG A 189 -5.13 13.04 2.95
N ALA A 190 -4.72 13.58 4.10
CA ALA A 190 -3.31 13.65 4.48
C ALA A 190 -2.67 12.25 4.63
N ARG A 191 -3.39 11.29 5.24
CA ARG A 191 -2.94 9.89 5.33
C ARG A 191 -2.86 9.23 3.96
N TYR A 192 -3.82 9.52 3.09
CA TYR A 192 -3.83 9.02 1.73
C TYR A 192 -2.62 9.57 0.93
N ASP A 193 -2.38 10.87 0.99
CA ASP A 193 -1.29 11.52 0.25
C ASP A 193 0.09 11.08 0.73
N SER A 194 0.24 10.80 2.03
CA SER A 194 1.47 10.25 2.62
C SER A 194 1.64 8.74 2.42
N GLY A 195 0.56 8.01 2.12
CA GLY A 195 0.53 6.54 2.03
C GLY A 195 0.51 5.84 3.39
N GLU A 196 0.27 6.57 4.49
CA GLU A 196 0.14 6.03 5.84
C GLU A 196 -1.14 5.22 6.04
N ASP A 197 -2.17 5.46 5.23
CA ASP A 197 -3.40 4.66 5.19
C ASP A 197 -3.17 3.19 4.84
N LEU A 198 -2.06 2.86 4.18
CA LEU A 198 -1.69 1.49 3.82
C LEU A 198 -0.97 0.74 4.94
N ILE A 199 -0.51 1.46 5.96
CA ILE A 199 0.23 0.90 7.10
C ILE A 199 -0.80 0.58 8.18
N ASP A 200 -0.87 -0.70 8.57
CA ASP A 200 -1.76 -1.12 9.64
C ASP A 200 -1.39 -0.37 10.95
N PRO A 201 -2.34 0.14 11.75
CA PRO A 201 -2.03 0.77 13.04
C PRO A 201 -1.20 -0.14 13.96
N SER A 202 -1.38 -1.47 13.88
CA SER A 202 -0.56 -2.47 14.59
C SER A 202 0.89 -2.53 14.09
N GLU A 203 1.14 -2.07 12.87
CA GLU A 203 2.44 -2.02 12.23
C GLU A 203 3.23 -0.74 12.58
N GLN A 204 2.55 0.35 12.95
CA GLN A 204 3.16 1.61 13.36
C GLN A 204 3.68 1.57 14.81
N PHE A 205 3.07 0.74 15.67
CA PHE A 205 3.47 0.51 17.06
C PHE A 205 4.21 -0.82 17.25
N GLY A 206 5.27 -1.05 16.47
CA GLY A 206 6.33 -1.99 16.83
C GLY A 206 5.90 -3.40 17.26
N GLY A 207 5.30 -4.17 16.36
CA GLY A 207 5.37 -5.63 16.31
C GLY A 207 5.01 -6.42 17.58
N GLY A 208 3.78 -6.93 17.63
CA GLY A 208 3.42 -8.03 18.53
C GLY A 208 1.92 -8.28 18.63
N GLY A 209 1.45 -9.37 18.01
CA GLY A 209 0.26 -10.11 18.46
C GLY A 209 -1.10 -9.71 17.87
N PHE A 210 -1.75 -10.70 17.26
CA PHE A 210 -3.19 -11.01 17.29
C PHE A 210 -4.23 -9.90 17.04
N GLY A 211 -5.03 -10.07 15.97
CA GLY A 211 -6.37 -9.48 15.79
C GLY A 211 -6.53 -8.93 14.37
N GLY A 212 -7.45 -9.38 13.51
CA GLY A 212 -8.75 -9.96 13.76
C GLY A 212 -9.85 -8.91 13.57
N GLY A 213 -10.26 -8.69 12.32
CA GLY A 213 -11.60 -8.21 11.97
C GLY A 213 -11.87 -6.70 12.03
N MET A 214 -12.39 -6.17 10.91
CA MET A 214 -13.58 -5.31 10.83
C MET A 214 -13.59 -4.60 9.47
N GLY A 215 -13.79 -5.37 8.40
CA GLY A 215 -14.40 -4.84 7.19
C GLY A 215 -15.89 -4.68 7.48
N ALA A 216 -16.27 -3.60 8.15
CA ALA A 216 -17.66 -3.23 8.31
C ALA A 216 -18.18 -2.86 6.91
N GLN A 217 -18.96 -3.76 6.32
CA GLN A 217 -19.79 -3.49 5.16
C GLN A 217 -20.78 -2.40 5.60
N ILE A 218 -20.48 -1.15 5.26
CA ILE A 218 -21.44 -0.07 5.46
C ILE A 218 -22.53 -0.27 4.42
N ASP A 219 -23.72 -0.57 4.92
CA ASP A 219 -24.93 -0.75 4.14
C ASP A 219 -25.22 0.54 3.34
N PRO A 220 -25.42 0.48 2.01
CA PRO A 220 -25.71 1.65 1.17
C PRO A 220 -26.85 2.53 1.68
N GLU A 221 -27.82 1.95 2.38
CA GLU A 221 -28.96 2.66 2.95
C GLU A 221 -28.59 3.49 4.20
N VAL A 222 -27.59 3.05 4.96
CA VAL A 222 -27.09 3.73 6.16
C VAL A 222 -26.25 4.96 5.76
N LEU A 223 -25.50 4.85 4.66
CA LEU A 223 -24.75 5.97 4.10
C LEU A 223 -25.69 7.08 3.56
N PHE A 224 -26.84 6.69 3.01
CA PHE A 224 -27.85 7.64 2.51
C PHE A 224 -28.68 8.26 3.63
N GLN A 225 -29.05 7.51 4.67
CA GLN A 225 -29.75 8.08 5.84
C GLN A 225 -28.90 9.08 6.63
N MET A 226 -27.58 8.87 6.72
CA MET A 226 -26.67 9.83 7.36
C MET A 226 -26.60 11.17 6.63
N PHE A 227 -26.91 11.22 5.33
CA PHE A 227 -26.73 12.42 4.49
C PHE A 227 -28.04 13.01 3.92
N GLY A 228 -29.13 12.24 3.88
CA GLY A 228 -30.45 12.65 3.37
C GLY A 228 -31.36 13.34 4.40
N GLY A 229 -31.01 13.29 5.69
CA GLY A 229 -31.83 13.86 6.77
C GLY A 229 -31.74 15.38 6.99
N GLN A 230 -30.84 16.08 6.29
CA GLN A 230 -30.57 17.51 6.54
C GLN A 230 -30.75 18.42 5.32
N MET A 231 -31.42 17.94 4.27
CA MET A 231 -31.72 18.75 3.07
C MET A 231 -33.06 18.33 2.47
N GLY A 232 -34.17 18.74 3.09
CA GLY A 232 -35.48 18.61 2.46
C GLY A 232 -36.67 18.98 3.34
N GLY A 233 -37.32 20.11 3.06
CA GLY A 233 -38.73 20.33 3.41
C GLY A 233 -39.02 21.59 4.22
N GLY A 234 -39.54 22.62 3.54
CA GLY A 234 -39.88 23.93 4.12
C GLY A 234 -41.15 23.98 5.00
N GLY A 235 -41.43 25.17 5.52
CA GLY A 235 -42.67 25.45 6.26
C GLY A 235 -42.80 26.90 6.69
N PHE A 236 -43.66 27.64 5.99
CA PHE A 236 -44.28 28.91 6.37
C PHE A 236 -44.82 28.91 7.83
N GLY A 237 -44.79 30.05 8.53
CA GLY A 237 -45.69 30.24 9.69
C GLY A 237 -45.39 31.41 10.63
N GLY A 238 -46.00 32.57 10.35
CA GLY A 238 -46.77 33.35 11.33
C GLY A 238 -46.04 34.16 12.41
N GLY A 239 -46.14 35.49 12.30
CA GLY A 239 -45.95 36.38 13.45
C GLY A 239 -47.14 36.38 14.42
N GLY A 240 -46.94 37.01 15.58
CA GLY A 240 -48.05 37.46 16.43
C GLY A 240 -47.89 37.22 17.94
N PHE A 241 -47.54 38.29 18.65
CA PHE A 241 -48.18 38.80 19.89
C PHE A 241 -48.42 37.93 21.13
N GLY A 242 -48.02 38.53 22.28
CA GLY A 242 -48.66 38.40 23.60
C GLY A 242 -48.02 37.36 24.51
N GLY A 243 -47.67 37.60 25.76
CA GLY A 243 -47.93 38.71 26.68
C GLY A 243 -47.92 38.16 28.10
N GLY A 244 -47.31 38.88 29.05
CA GLY A 244 -47.79 38.94 30.43
C GLY A 244 -47.41 37.85 31.43
N MET A 245 -46.54 38.26 32.37
CA MET A 245 -46.88 38.43 33.80
C MET A 245 -46.70 37.26 34.78
N GLY A 246 -46.05 37.61 35.89
CA GLY A 246 -46.10 36.91 37.20
C GLY A 246 -44.84 36.12 37.51
N GLY A 247 -44.08 36.35 38.59
CA GLY A 247 -44.32 37.09 39.82
C GLY A 247 -43.68 36.30 40.98
N GLY A 248 -42.99 37.00 41.89
CA GLY A 248 -42.61 36.49 43.22
C GLY A 248 -41.27 35.75 43.27
N ALA A 249 -40.17 36.32 43.80
CA ALA A 249 -39.88 36.74 45.18
C ALA A 249 -39.18 35.66 46.02
N ARG A 250 -38.07 36.11 46.64
CA ARG A 250 -37.43 35.62 47.89
C ARG A 250 -36.57 34.35 47.76
N ARG A 251 -35.44 34.17 48.46
CA ARG A 251 -34.64 34.97 49.41
C ARG A 251 -33.45 34.09 49.85
N GLY A 252 -32.29 34.69 50.08
CA GLY A 252 -31.22 34.19 50.97
C GLY A 252 -30.26 33.19 50.31
N GLY A 253 -28.95 33.24 50.52
CA GLY A 253 -28.13 34.04 51.45
C GLY A 253 -26.91 33.22 51.87
N GLY A 254 -25.72 33.84 51.82
CA GLY A 254 -24.45 33.34 52.39
C GLY A 254 -23.75 32.27 51.55
N GLY A 255 -22.44 32.25 51.34
CA GLY A 255 -21.34 33.06 51.87
C GLY A 255 -20.05 32.26 51.72
N PHE A 256 -19.17 32.67 50.79
CA PHE A 256 -17.70 32.74 50.82
C PHE A 256 -16.80 31.55 51.28
N PRO A 257 -15.48 31.56 50.95
CA PRO A 257 -14.76 30.40 50.42
C PRO A 257 -13.60 29.94 51.32
N GLY A 258 -13.12 28.71 51.13
CA GLY A 258 -11.94 28.19 51.83
C GLY A 258 -10.91 27.67 50.84
N GLY A 259 -9.87 28.46 50.59
CA GLY A 259 -8.65 28.00 49.91
C GLY A 259 -7.79 27.13 50.84
N PHE A 260 -6.98 26.26 50.24
CA PHE A 260 -5.88 25.59 50.93
C PHE A 260 -4.64 25.61 50.03
N HIS A 261 -3.54 26.04 50.64
CA HIS A 261 -2.17 26.02 50.12
C HIS A 261 -1.26 25.44 51.20
N PHE A 262 -0.14 24.92 50.72
CA PHE A 262 1.12 24.59 51.39
C PHE A 262 1.32 23.21 52.05
N GLY A 263 2.47 22.67 51.68
CA GLY A 263 3.13 21.44 52.13
C GLY A 263 4.18 21.07 51.11
#